data_AF-A0A318R8W6-F1
#
_entry.id   AF-A0A318R8W6-F1
#
_cell.length_a   1.000
_cell.length_b   1.000
_cell.length_c   1.000
_cell.angle_alpha   90.00
_cell.angle_beta   90.00
_cell.angle_gamma   90.00
#
_symmetry.space_group_name_H-M   'P 1'
#
loop_
_entity.id
_entity.type
_entity.pdbx_description
1 polymer ?
#
loop_
_entity_poly.entity_id
_entity_poly.type
_entity_poly.pdbx_seq_one_letter_code
_entity_poly.pdbx_strand_id
1 'polypeptide(L)'
;MGIPDDPAALLDDARLSLLEAAEHPYGSIRRRCAHHHAATQASDVLARPESTADQRDQAARYLHQALATGPEQDEAAGGDPR
;
A
#
# COMPACT_ATOMS: atom_id res chain seq x y z
N MET A 1 12.10 -12.28 13.16
CA MET A 1 10.83 -11.60 13.47
C MET A 1 9.76 -12.29 12.65
N GLY A 2 8.73 -12.84 13.31
CA GLY A 2 7.62 -13.48 12.58
C GLY A 2 6.84 -12.43 11.80
N ILE A 3 6.40 -12.78 10.60
CA ILE A 3 5.43 -11.97 9.85
C ILE A 3 4.20 -11.81 10.76
N PRO A 4 3.60 -10.60 10.86
CA PRO A 4 2.39 -10.44 11.67
C PRO A 4 1.30 -11.38 11.13
N ASP A 5 0.93 -12.39 11.91
CA ASP A 5 -0.11 -13.35 11.52
C ASP A 5 -1.54 -12.88 11.87
N ASP A 6 -1.69 -11.71 12.49
CA ASP A 6 -2.98 -11.15 12.86
C ASP A 6 -3.43 -10.10 11.81
N PRO A 7 -4.64 -10.22 11.24
CA PRO A 7 -5.22 -9.21 10.36
C PRO A 7 -5.13 -7.77 10.87
N ALA A 8 -5.26 -7.55 12.19
CA ALA A 8 -5.15 -6.21 12.76
C ALA A 8 -3.73 -5.64 12.61
N ALA A 9 -2.70 -6.46 12.84
CA ALA A 9 -1.31 -6.05 12.69
C ALA A 9 -0.95 -5.81 11.22
N LEU A 10 -1.47 -6.61 10.30
CA LEU A 10 -1.32 -6.42 8.85
C LEU A 10 -1.96 -5.09 8.39
N LEU A 11 -3.14 -4.74 8.92
CA LEU A 11 -3.80 -3.45 8.63
C LEU A 11 -3.00 -2.26 9.16
N ASP A 12 -2.41 -2.37 10.34
CA ASP A 12 -1.55 -1.33 10.90
C ASP A 12 -0.27 -1.15 10.08
N ASP A 13 0.34 -2.25 9.63
CA ASP A 13 1.52 -2.21 8.77
C ASP A 13 1.20 -1.60 7.39
N ALA A 14 0.05 -1.94 6.81
CA ALA A 14 -0.45 -1.32 5.58
C ALA A 14 -0.65 0.19 5.75
N ARG A 15 -1.23 0.60 6.88
CA ARG A 15 -1.46 2.02 7.21
C ARG A 15 -0.14 2.79 7.35
N LEU A 16 0.84 2.23 8.06
CA LEU A 16 2.15 2.85 8.23
C LEU A 16 2.87 3.00 6.89
N SER A 17 2.80 1.99 6.03
CA SER A 17 3.40 2.05 4.70
C SER A 17 2.75 3.08 3.79
N LEU A 18 1.43 3.28 3.89
CA LEU A 18 0.75 4.37 3.18
C LEU A 18 1.18 5.76 3.69
N LEU A 19 1.44 5.90 4.99
CA LEU A 19 1.97 7.14 5.57
C LEU A 19 3.41 7.40 5.09
N GLU A 20 4.28 6.40 5.13
CA GLU A 20 5.65 6.49 4.58
C GLU A 20 5.64 6.89 3.10
N ALA A 21 4.73 6.30 2.31
CA ALA A 21 4.59 6.64 0.89
C ALA A 21 4.21 8.11 0.67
N ALA A 22 3.46 8.73 1.58
CA ALA A 22 3.07 10.14 1.50
C ALA A 22 4.21 11.11 1.84
N GLU A 23 5.24 10.65 2.56
CA GLU A 23 6.44 11.44 2.90
C GLU A 23 7.49 11.45 1.78
N HIS A 24 7.33 10.58 0.78
CA HIS A 24 8.29 10.44 -0.31
C HIS A 24 7.82 11.12 -1.61
N PRO A 25 8.75 11.62 -2.45
CA PRO A 25 8.40 12.22 -3.73
C PRO A 25 7.65 11.26 -4.65
N TYR A 26 6.78 11.82 -5.49
CA TYR A 26 6.15 11.12 -6.61
C TYR A 26 7.21 10.45 -7.49
N GLY A 27 6.91 9.24 -7.99
CA GLY A 27 7.83 8.43 -8.83
C GLY A 27 9.04 7.82 -8.11
N SER A 28 9.32 8.20 -6.87
CA SER A 28 10.47 7.65 -6.15
C SER A 28 10.32 6.14 -5.89
N ILE A 29 11.45 5.42 -5.96
CA ILE A 29 11.49 3.97 -5.67
C ILE A 29 10.94 3.69 -4.27
N ARG A 30 11.31 4.50 -3.27
CA ARG A 30 10.82 4.34 -1.89
C ARG A 30 9.29 4.43 -1.81
N ARG A 31 8.69 5.43 -2.45
CA ARG A 31 7.23 5.56 -2.52
C ARG A 31 6.58 4.34 -3.18
N ARG A 32 7.12 3.85 -4.29
CA ARG A 32 6.63 2.63 -4.96
C ARG A 32 6.74 1.40 -4.08
N CYS A 33 7.86 1.23 -3.36
CA CYS A 33 8.05 0.12 -2.42
C CYS A 33 7.04 0.19 -1.26
N ALA A 34 6.82 1.37 -0.68
CA ALA A 34 5.86 1.55 0.41
C ALA A 34 4.42 1.27 -0.04
N HIS A 35 4.00 1.75 -1.22
CA HIS A 35 2.71 1.39 -1.80
C HIS A 35 2.59 -0.11 -2.11
N HIS A 36 3.64 -0.74 -2.67
CA HIS A 36 3.64 -2.18 -2.92
C HIS A 36 3.51 -3.00 -1.64
N HIS A 37 4.19 -2.59 -0.57
CA HIS A 37 4.08 -3.23 0.74
C HIS A 37 2.66 -3.09 1.30
N ALA A 38 2.10 -1.88 1.30
CA ALA A 38 0.72 -1.65 1.71
C ALA A 38 -0.30 -2.51 0.93
N ALA A 39 -0.13 -2.62 -0.40
CA ALA A 39 -0.97 -3.45 -1.24
C ALA A 39 -0.86 -4.93 -0.88
N THR A 40 0.36 -5.42 -0.59
CA THR A 40 0.61 -6.81 -0.18
C THR A 40 -0.10 -7.11 1.13
N GLN A 41 0.08 -6.29 2.17
CA GLN A 41 -0.55 -6.51 3.48
C GLN A 41 -2.08 -6.45 3.40
N ALA A 42 -2.62 -5.47 2.67
CA ALA A 42 -4.06 -5.35 2.47
C ALA A 42 -4.64 -6.55 1.70
N SER A 43 -3.93 -7.04 0.69
CA SER A 43 -4.35 -8.24 -0.06
C SER A 43 -4.37 -9.48 0.83
N ASP A 44 -3.41 -9.62 1.75
CA ASP A 44 -3.37 -10.75 2.69
C ASP A 44 -4.57 -10.72 3.64
N VAL A 45 -4.92 -9.55 4.19
CA VAL A 45 -6.12 -9.38 5.03
C VAL A 45 -7.41 -9.74 4.28
N LEU A 46 -7.50 -9.41 2.98
CA LEU A 46 -8.66 -9.77 2.15
C LEU A 46 -8.78 -11.28 1.91
N ALA A 47 -7.66 -11.99 1.79
CA ALA A 47 -7.62 -13.42 1.54
C ALA A 47 -7.85 -14.27 2.81
N ARG A 48 -7.61 -13.69 3.99
CA ARG A 48 -7.70 -14.38 5.28
C ARG A 48 -9.16 -14.60 5.73
N PRO A 49 -9.57 -15.85 6.02
CA PRO A 49 -10.92 -16.16 6.48
C PRO A 49 -11.24 -15.61 7.87
N GLU A 50 -10.24 -15.47 8.74
CA GLU A 50 -10.36 -14.93 10.09
C GLU A 50 -10.62 -13.42 10.14
N SER A 51 -10.41 -12.71 9.03
CA SER A 51 -10.68 -11.28 8.95
C SER A 51 -12.18 -10.98 9.14
N THR A 52 -12.50 -9.93 9.87
CA THR A 52 -13.88 -9.44 9.99
C THR A 52 -14.31 -8.70 8.72
N ALA A 53 -15.61 -8.43 8.59
CA ALA A 53 -16.13 -7.60 7.49
C ALA A 53 -15.49 -6.20 7.50
N ASP A 54 -15.41 -5.56 8.67
CA ASP A 54 -14.81 -4.23 8.81
C ASP A 54 -13.31 -4.22 8.44
N GLN A 55 -12.58 -5.28 8.82
CA GLN A 55 -11.17 -5.42 8.45
C GLN A 55 -10.98 -5.58 6.94
N ARG A 56 -11.85 -6.36 6.28
CA ARG A 56 -11.83 -6.49 4.82
C ARG A 56 -12.20 -5.18 4.13
N ASP A 57 -13.19 -4.46 4.62
CA ASP A 57 -13.56 -3.15 4.09
C ASP A 57 -12.42 -2.14 4.22
N GLN A 58 -11.73 -2.14 5.36
CA GLN A 58 -10.55 -1.31 5.58
C GLN A 58 -9.39 -1.70 4.66
N ALA A 59 -9.11 -3.00 4.52
CA ALA A 59 -8.09 -3.52 3.62
C ALA A 59 -8.38 -3.16 2.16
N ALA A 60 -9.63 -3.26 1.71
CA ALA A 60 -10.04 -2.88 0.36
C ALA A 60 -9.75 -1.40 0.08
N ARG A 61 -9.99 -0.51 1.05
CA ARG A 61 -9.67 0.93 0.93
C ARG A 61 -8.16 1.16 0.82
N TYR A 62 -7.36 0.49 1.65
CA TYR A 62 -5.89 0.60 1.59
C TYR A 62 -5.32 0.06 0.30
N LEU A 63 -5.83 -1.08 -0.18
CA LEU A 63 -5.45 -1.64 -1.48
C LEU A 63 -5.78 -0.67 -2.61
N HIS A 64 -6.99 -0.12 -2.64
CA HIS A 64 -7.38 0.88 -3.64
C HIS A 64 -6.45 2.11 -3.60
N GLN A 65 -6.13 2.62 -2.40
CA GLN A 65 -5.21 3.73 -2.24
C GLN A 65 -3.79 3.40 -2.73
N ALA A 66 -3.30 2.20 -2.44
CA ALA A 66 -1.98 1.75 -2.88
C ALA A 66 -1.87 1.59 -4.40
N LEU A 67 -2.93 1.08 -5.04
CA LEU A 67 -3.00 0.86 -6.48
C LEU A 67 -3.27 2.14 -7.29
N ALA A 68 -3.92 3.13 -6.69
CA ALA A 68 -4.16 4.44 -7.32
C ALA A 68 -2.87 5.20 -7.69
N THR A 69 -1.73 4.74 -7.19
CA THR A 69 -0.39 5.26 -7.48
C THR A 69 0.28 4.64 -8.72
N GLY A 70 -0.51 4.07 -9.62
CA GLY A 70 -0.06 3.45 -10.87
C GLY A 70 0.78 4.37 -11.78
N PRO A 71 1.38 3.80 -12.85
CA PRO A 71 2.42 4.43 -13.68
C PRO A 71 2.03 5.76 -14.35
N GLU A 72 0.76 6.15 -14.32
CA GLU A 72 0.26 7.41 -14.89
C GLU A 72 0.79 8.66 -14.15
N GLN A 73 1.36 8.53 -12.95
CA GLN A 73 2.03 9.64 -12.25
C GLN A 73 3.54 9.76 -12.57
N ASP A 74 4.14 8.76 -13.23
CA ASP A 74 5.55 8.81 -13.66
C ASP A 74 5.71 9.56 -15.01
N GLU A 75 4.68 9.63 -15.86
CA GLU A 75 4.75 10.37 -17.13
C GLU A 75 4.80 11.90 -16.94
N ALA A 76 4.22 12.44 -15.85
CA ALA A 76 4.25 13.87 -15.57
C ALA A 76 5.62 14.38 -15.06
N ALA A 77 6.52 13.48 -14.64
CA ALA A 77 7.84 13.82 -14.11
C ALA A 77 8.99 13.50 -15.10
N GLY A 78 8.71 12.84 -16.23
CA GLY A 78 9.69 12.43 -17.24
C GLY A 78 9.85 13.40 -18.42
N GLY A 79 9.41 14.66 -18.28
CA GLY A 79 9.56 15.69 -19.31
C GLY A 79 11.02 16.10 -19.53
N ASP A 80 11.67 15.45 -20.50
CA ASP A 80 12.76 15.92 -21.37
C ASP A 80 13.91 16.74 -20.74
N PRO A 81 15.12 16.17 -20.63
CA PRO A 81 16.34 16.93 -20.79
C PRO A 81 17.05 16.49 -22.08
N ARG A 82 16.81 17.25 -23.15
CA ARG A 82 17.69 17.54 -24.30
C ARG A 82 19.02 16.80 -24.36
#